data_AF-A0A1R3HV58-F1
#
_entry.id   AF-A0A1R3HV58-F1
#
_cell.length_a   1.000
_cell.length_b   1.000
_cell.length_c   1.000
_cell.angle_alpha   90.00
_cell.angle_beta   90.00
_cell.angle_gamma   90.00
#
_symmetry.space_group_name_H-M   'P 1'
#
loop_
_entity.id
_entity.type
_entity.pdbx_description
1 polymer ?
#
loop_
_entity_poly.entity_id
_entity_poly.type
_entity_poly.pdbx_seq_one_letter_code
_entity_poly.pdbx_strand_id
1 'polypeptide(L)'
;MKTVPQLPQEIISNILSRLPIKHLIQLKCVSKPWRSLISDPQFAKLHLEAQSHNHRILLLTDPLESAACKASDDDLEDIQSKLIRELQFPAAIKKTPDFDELKDCNNWLFLGGSCNGLICAFFESQRIFIWNPTIGEAKELAKLSNFDPEGTFFYGLGFDSSTDDYKIVRAARSSTAAASDETQVVVLALKSNIWRKIQGPQLGIELKGPDYGIFLHGALHWLATISKTGSKSTYGIFAFDMVKENFYQLVPIPDHLEEIIYDTLTLGVSGDSLCLFCGRGYEDFLEAWVLKEYGIKSSWTKLFSVEKGVEYGYEYTENVLCYTKCGKVLIDYDGRVLMWYDPKENTSKTFSPRNHWDWFLPVIYIESLVSPNCYSATNMETTIHNT
;
A
#
# COMPACT_ATOMS: atom_id res chain seq x y z
N MET A 1 -12.90 -3.77 53.02
CA MET A 1 -12.45 -2.94 51.89
C MET A 1 -13.54 -2.99 50.83
N LYS A 2 -14.08 -1.83 50.40
CA LYS A 2 -15.01 -1.80 49.27
C LYS A 2 -14.20 -2.08 48.00
N THR A 3 -14.54 -3.15 47.30
CA THR A 3 -14.00 -3.43 45.97
C THR A 3 -14.44 -2.31 45.04
N VAL A 4 -13.48 -1.63 44.41
CA VAL A 4 -13.79 -0.66 43.34
C VAL A 4 -14.50 -1.45 42.24
N PRO A 5 -15.65 -0.98 41.71
CA PRO A 5 -16.30 -1.64 40.59
C PRO A 5 -15.31 -1.76 39.43
N GLN A 6 -14.98 -2.98 39.03
CA GLN A 6 -14.15 -3.20 37.85
C GLN A 6 -15.06 -3.33 36.63
N LEU A 7 -14.75 -2.55 35.60
CA LEU A 7 -15.37 -2.70 34.30
C LEU A 7 -15.03 -4.08 33.73
N PRO A 8 -16.00 -4.78 33.10
CA PRO A 8 -15.71 -6.02 32.39
C PRO A 8 -14.65 -5.83 31.31
N GLN A 9 -13.82 -6.85 31.07
CA GLN A 9 -12.71 -6.80 30.11
C GLN A 9 -13.19 -6.49 28.68
N GLU A 10 -14.37 -6.98 28.29
CA GLU A 10 -14.99 -6.70 26.99
C GLU A 10 -15.30 -5.22 26.80
N ILE A 11 -15.80 -4.55 27.85
CA ILE A 11 -16.08 -3.11 27.83
C ILE A 11 -14.79 -2.31 27.75
N ILE A 12 -13.76 -2.72 28.50
CA ILE A 12 -12.43 -2.09 28.40
C ILE A 12 -11.88 -2.24 26.98
N SER A 13 -11.93 -3.44 26.40
CA SER A 13 -11.50 -3.71 25.02
C SER A 13 -12.23 -2.82 24.02
N ASN A 14 -13.56 -2.70 24.14
CA ASN A 14 -14.37 -1.87 23.26
C ASN A 14 -14.09 -0.36 23.41
N ILE A 15 -13.79 0.11 24.63
CA ILE A 15 -13.41 1.51 24.86
C ILE A 15 -12.04 1.77 24.22
N LEU A 16 -11.06 0.90 24.50
CA LEU A 16 -9.69 1.06 24.01
C LEU A 16 -9.62 0.92 22.49
N SER A 17 -10.41 0.03 21.86
CA SER A 17 -10.39 -0.17 20.41
C SER A 17 -10.80 1.09 19.61
N ARG A 18 -11.50 2.03 20.24
CA ARG A 18 -11.91 3.31 19.62
C ARG A 18 -10.89 4.43 19.81
N LEU A 19 -9.84 4.22 20.59
CA LEU A 19 -8.83 5.24 20.84
C LEU A 19 -7.81 5.33 19.69
N PRO A 20 -7.27 6.54 19.40
CA PRO A 20 -6.14 6.68 18.50
C PRO A 20 -4.93 5.87 18.95
N ILE A 21 -4.20 5.28 17.99
CA ILE A 21 -3.07 4.37 18.27
C ILE A 21 -1.99 5.02 19.12
N LYS A 22 -1.73 6.31 18.91
CA LYS A 22 -0.77 7.08 19.72
C LYS A 22 -1.08 6.96 21.23
N HIS A 23 -2.35 7.06 21.61
CA HIS A 23 -2.74 6.90 23.01
C HIS A 23 -2.62 5.44 23.46
N LEU A 24 -3.02 4.48 22.63
CA LEU A 24 -2.89 3.06 22.96
C LEU A 24 -1.44 2.64 23.23
N ILE A 25 -0.48 3.13 22.44
CA ILE A 25 0.95 2.88 22.66
C ILE A 25 1.38 3.42 24.03
N GLN A 26 0.96 4.62 24.40
CA GLN A 26 1.26 5.20 25.73
C GLN A 26 0.60 4.39 26.86
N LEU A 27 -0.62 3.90 26.63
CA LEU A 27 -1.39 3.11 27.60
C LEU A 27 -0.76 1.74 27.90
N LYS A 28 0.09 1.20 27.00
CA LYS A 28 0.91 0.01 27.30
C LYS A 28 1.85 0.23 28.50
N CYS A 29 2.20 1.47 28.84
CA CYS A 29 3.07 1.79 29.97
C CYS A 29 2.32 1.92 31.30
N VAL A 30 0.98 2.02 31.27
CA VAL A 30 0.16 2.30 32.47
C VAL A 30 -0.03 1.06 33.34
N SER A 31 -0.29 -0.11 32.74
CA SER A 31 -0.49 -1.35 33.49
C SER A 31 -0.16 -2.61 32.68
N LYS A 32 0.19 -3.70 33.37
CA LYS A 32 0.43 -5.01 32.73
C LYS A 32 -0.80 -5.56 31.98
N PRO A 33 -2.04 -5.50 32.54
CA PRO A 33 -3.24 -5.94 31.82
C PRO A 33 -3.47 -5.17 30.53
N TRP A 34 -3.30 -3.84 30.54
CA TRP A 34 -3.48 -3.01 29.34
C TRP A 34 -2.39 -3.28 28.31
N ARG A 35 -1.14 -3.44 28.75
CA ARG A 35 -0.06 -3.87 27.86
C ARG A 35 -0.37 -5.20 27.18
N SER A 36 -0.85 -6.18 27.94
CA SER A 36 -1.22 -7.51 27.43
C SER A 36 -2.37 -7.41 26.42
N LEU A 37 -3.42 -6.66 26.74
CA LEU A 37 -4.58 -6.49 25.88
C LEU A 37 -4.21 -5.77 24.57
N ILE A 38 -3.46 -4.67 24.64
CA ILE A 38 -3.12 -3.86 23.45
C ILE A 38 -2.07 -4.57 22.56
N SER A 39 -1.28 -5.48 23.12
CA SER A 39 -0.36 -6.33 22.35
C SER A 39 -1.01 -7.63 21.83
N ASP A 40 -2.27 -7.89 22.16
CA ASP A 40 -2.98 -9.07 21.69
C ASP A 40 -3.34 -8.95 20.19
N PRO A 41 -3.08 -9.97 19.36
CA PRO A 41 -3.39 -9.93 17.93
C PRO A 41 -4.90 -9.76 17.62
N GLN A 42 -5.79 -10.29 18.44
CA GLN A 42 -7.24 -10.11 18.24
C GLN A 42 -7.66 -8.68 18.57
N PHE A 43 -7.08 -8.08 19.62
CA PHE A 43 -7.27 -6.66 19.88
C PHE A 43 -6.77 -5.79 18.72
N ALA A 44 -5.64 -6.13 18.10
CA ALA A 44 -5.13 -5.42 16.94
C ALA A 44 -6.11 -5.47 15.75
N LYS A 45 -6.78 -6.60 15.50
CA LYS A 45 -7.83 -6.73 14.47
C LYS A 45 -9.06 -5.90 14.81
N LEU A 46 -9.56 -5.99 16.05
CA LEU A 46 -10.70 -5.20 16.53
C LEU A 46 -10.44 -3.70 16.41
N HIS A 47 -9.22 -3.26 16.74
CA HIS A 47 -8.79 -1.87 16.61
C HIS A 47 -8.70 -1.44 15.13
N LEU A 48 -8.14 -2.29 14.28
CA LEU A 48 -8.02 -2.06 12.84
C LEU A 48 -9.38 -1.82 12.18
N GLU A 49 -10.37 -2.67 12.49
CA GLU A 49 -11.74 -2.53 12.00
C GLU A 49 -12.38 -1.21 12.46
N ALA A 50 -12.10 -0.79 13.70
CA ALA A 50 -12.62 0.45 14.26
C ALA A 50 -11.92 1.73 13.77
N GLN A 51 -10.69 1.64 13.26
CA GLN A 51 -9.83 2.81 12.94
C GLN A 51 -9.25 2.79 11.52
N SER A 52 -9.79 1.99 10.61
CA SER A 52 -9.35 1.81 9.21
C SER A 52 -9.34 3.08 8.34
N HIS A 53 -9.70 4.24 8.89
CA HIS A 53 -9.82 5.49 8.15
C HIS A 53 -8.62 6.44 8.32
N ASN A 54 -7.66 6.10 9.17
CA ASN A 54 -6.47 6.91 9.43
C ASN A 54 -5.33 6.56 8.46
N HIS A 55 -5.50 7.02 7.22
CA HIS A 55 -4.50 6.85 6.16
C HIS A 55 -3.36 7.84 6.33
N ARG A 56 -2.16 7.33 6.12
CA ARG A 56 -0.91 8.08 6.04
C ARG A 56 -0.17 7.67 4.78
N ILE A 57 0.70 8.54 4.31
CA ILE A 57 1.70 8.22 3.30
C ILE A 57 3.01 8.01 4.06
N LEU A 58 3.65 6.88 3.81
CA LEU A 58 5.04 6.69 4.16
C LEU A 58 5.90 7.20 2.99
N LEU A 59 6.89 8.01 3.30
CA LEU A 59 7.88 8.50 2.35
C LEU A 59 9.20 7.82 2.69
N LEU A 60 9.63 6.88 1.86
CA LEU A 60 10.95 6.27 1.99
C LEU A 60 12.01 7.27 1.53
N THR A 61 12.68 7.88 2.51
CA THR A 61 13.71 8.93 2.40
C THR A 61 14.67 8.79 3.60
N ASP A 62 15.79 9.51 3.64
CA ASP A 62 16.62 9.69 4.83
C ASP A 62 16.69 11.18 5.23
N PRO A 63 16.10 11.57 6.38
CA PRO A 63 15.40 10.72 7.34
C PRO A 63 14.07 10.18 6.78
N LEU A 64 13.62 9.05 7.35
CA LEU A 64 12.35 8.43 7.00
C LEU A 64 11.18 9.29 7.47
N GLU A 65 10.21 9.56 6.61
CA GLU A 65 9.10 10.44 6.93
C GLU A 65 7.74 9.76 6.70
N SER A 66 6.72 10.26 7.39
CA SER A 66 5.33 9.90 7.10
C SER A 66 4.43 11.12 7.20
N ALA A 67 3.61 11.34 6.17
CA ALA A 67 2.63 12.42 6.08
C ALA A 67 1.20 11.91 6.33
N ALA A 68 0.35 12.70 6.97
CA ALA A 68 -1.07 12.40 7.08
C ALA A 68 -1.79 12.66 5.75
N CYS A 69 -2.67 11.78 5.31
CA CYS A 69 -3.45 12.00 4.08
C CYS A 69 -4.44 13.18 4.20
N LYS A 70 -4.86 13.53 5.42
CA LYS A 70 -5.79 14.64 5.69
C LYS A 70 -5.02 15.91 6.02
N ALA A 71 -5.01 16.88 5.10
CA ALA A 71 -4.73 18.27 5.43
C ALA A 71 -6.05 18.93 5.86
N SER A 72 -6.19 19.32 7.13
CA SER A 72 -7.33 20.13 7.56
C SER A 72 -7.14 21.57 7.06
N ASP A 73 -8.25 22.26 6.77
CA ASP A 73 -8.19 23.66 6.35
C ASP A 73 -7.86 24.61 7.51
N ASP A 74 -7.90 24.14 8.77
CA ASP A 74 -7.56 24.91 9.98
C ASP A 74 -6.05 24.85 10.35
N ASP A 75 -5.23 24.08 9.63
CA ASP A 75 -3.79 23.93 9.92
C ASP A 75 -2.91 25.00 9.23
N LEU A 76 -3.47 26.18 8.98
CA LEU A 76 -2.93 27.23 8.09
C LEU A 76 -1.65 27.95 8.56
N GLU A 77 -1.11 27.66 9.75
CA GLU A 77 0.08 28.37 10.24
C GLU A 77 1.32 27.49 10.48
N ASP A 78 1.20 26.15 10.55
CA ASP A 78 2.37 25.26 10.70
C ASP A 78 2.13 23.88 10.05
N ILE A 79 2.17 23.88 8.72
CA ILE A 79 1.87 22.73 7.84
C ILE A 79 2.92 21.62 8.01
N GLN A 80 4.19 21.98 8.27
CA GLN A 80 5.29 21.02 8.30
C GLN A 80 5.30 20.16 9.58
N SER A 81 5.07 20.74 10.76
CA SER A 81 5.28 20.02 12.03
C SER A 81 4.15 19.06 12.42
N LYS A 82 2.92 19.31 11.97
CA LYS A 82 1.72 18.54 12.38
C LYS A 82 1.41 17.34 11.48
N LEU A 83 1.56 17.50 10.17
CA LEU A 83 1.20 16.46 9.20
C LEU A 83 2.27 15.39 9.10
N ILE A 84 3.53 15.79 9.31
CA ILE A 84 4.71 15.02 8.98
C ILE A 84 5.38 14.56 10.26
N ARG A 85 5.70 13.27 10.28
CA ARG A 85 6.39 12.64 11.39
C ARG A 85 7.66 12.05 10.84
N GLU A 86 8.77 12.43 11.42
CA GLU A 86 10.00 11.67 11.27
C GLU A 86 9.80 10.31 11.95
N LEU A 87 10.13 9.25 11.22
CA LEU A 87 10.11 7.89 11.69
C LEU A 87 11.54 7.36 11.75
N GLN A 88 11.71 6.27 12.46
CA GLN A 88 12.97 5.55 12.49
C GLN A 88 12.81 4.28 11.67
N PHE A 89 13.76 4.02 10.76
CA PHE A 89 13.84 2.72 10.12
C PHE A 89 13.92 1.62 11.20
N PRO A 90 13.18 0.52 11.06
CA PRO A 90 13.25 -0.62 11.96
C PRO A 90 14.68 -1.14 12.12
N ALA A 91 15.04 -1.55 13.33
CA ALA A 91 16.36 -2.10 13.61
C ALA A 91 16.70 -3.32 12.74
N ALA A 92 15.69 -4.11 12.33
CA ALA A 92 15.87 -5.24 11.42
C ALA A 92 16.34 -4.79 10.03
N ILE A 93 15.84 -3.65 9.54
CA ILE A 93 16.22 -3.06 8.25
C ILE A 93 17.58 -2.34 8.40
N LYS A 94 17.82 -1.58 9.48
CA LYS A 94 19.10 -0.87 9.67
C LYS A 94 20.33 -1.79 9.77
N LYS A 95 20.14 -3.04 10.17
CA LYS A 95 21.23 -4.02 10.33
C LYS A 95 21.60 -4.73 9.02
N THR A 96 20.91 -4.45 7.93
CA THR A 96 21.23 -5.05 6.64
C THR A 96 22.48 -4.40 6.05
N PRO A 97 23.40 -5.17 5.44
CA PRO A 97 24.52 -4.59 4.69
C PRO A 97 24.03 -3.57 3.64
N ASP A 98 22.91 -3.91 3.01
CA ASP A 98 22.24 -3.15 1.95
C ASP A 98 21.55 -1.87 2.48
N PHE A 99 21.57 -1.60 3.79
CA PHE A 99 20.98 -0.37 4.34
C PHE A 99 21.83 0.87 4.02
N ASP A 100 23.15 0.71 3.95
CA ASP A 100 24.02 1.79 3.52
C ASP A 100 23.88 2.00 2.00
N GLU A 101 23.67 0.94 1.23
CA GLU A 101 23.38 1.01 -0.21
C GLU A 101 22.01 1.64 -0.52
N LEU A 102 21.06 1.61 0.44
CA LEU A 102 19.81 2.37 0.36
C LEU A 102 20.07 3.87 0.18
N LYS A 103 21.18 4.38 0.72
CA LYS A 103 21.56 5.80 0.63
C LYS A 103 22.23 6.16 -0.69
N ASP A 104 22.85 5.18 -1.34
CA ASP A 104 23.63 5.37 -2.57
C ASP A 104 22.81 5.12 -3.87
N CYS A 105 21.51 4.82 -3.73
CA CYS A 105 20.44 4.96 -4.73
C CYS A 105 20.80 4.60 -6.18
N ASN A 106 20.95 3.30 -6.48
CA ASN A 106 20.88 2.76 -7.84
C ASN A 106 19.71 1.74 -7.98
N ASN A 107 18.47 2.22 -7.85
CA ASN A 107 17.23 1.55 -8.34
C ASN A 107 16.79 0.20 -7.73
N TRP A 108 17.21 -0.18 -6.51
CA TRP A 108 16.94 -1.54 -6.01
C TRP A 108 15.93 -1.66 -4.85
N LEU A 109 15.22 -0.60 -4.48
CA LEU A 109 14.11 -0.65 -3.51
C LEU A 109 12.76 -0.62 -4.22
N PHE A 110 11.93 -1.64 -3.99
CA PHE A 110 10.54 -1.68 -4.48
C PHE A 110 9.55 -1.87 -3.34
N LEU A 111 8.39 -1.25 -3.46
CA LEU A 111 7.29 -1.45 -2.53
C LEU A 111 6.33 -2.52 -3.06
N GLY A 112 5.91 -3.42 -2.18
CA GLY A 112 4.85 -4.40 -2.41
C GLY A 112 3.48 -3.93 -1.94
N GLY A 113 3.34 -2.64 -1.65
CA GLY A 113 2.10 -2.03 -1.19
C GLY A 113 1.86 -2.24 0.30
N SER A 114 0.62 -2.00 0.72
CA SER A 114 0.22 -2.12 2.10
C SER A 114 -1.05 -2.94 2.27
N CYS A 115 -1.17 -3.58 3.44
CA CYS A 115 -2.35 -4.31 3.86
C CYS A 115 -2.46 -4.24 5.38
N ASN A 116 -3.60 -3.81 5.91
CA ASN A 116 -3.86 -3.79 7.36
C ASN A 116 -2.80 -3.01 8.17
N GLY A 117 -2.17 -2.00 7.54
CA GLY A 117 -1.09 -1.19 8.10
C GLY A 117 0.31 -1.83 8.06
N LEU A 118 0.43 -3.04 7.55
CA LEU A 118 1.70 -3.64 7.16
C LEU A 118 2.09 -3.13 5.77
N ILE A 119 3.37 -2.89 5.56
CA ILE A 119 3.98 -2.52 4.28
C ILE A 119 4.97 -3.62 3.89
N CYS A 120 4.98 -3.98 2.62
CA CYS A 120 5.99 -4.86 2.05
C CYS A 120 7.05 -4.05 1.32
N ALA A 121 8.32 -4.32 1.59
CA ALA A 121 9.46 -3.70 0.92
C ALA A 121 10.42 -4.79 0.41
N PHE A 122 10.91 -4.59 -0.81
CA PHE A 122 11.84 -5.48 -1.51
C PHE A 122 13.14 -4.75 -1.76
N PHE A 123 14.25 -5.32 -1.32
CA PHE A 123 15.60 -4.80 -1.52
C PHE A 123 16.33 -5.75 -2.46
N GLU A 124 16.92 -5.19 -3.51
CA GLU A 124 17.59 -5.91 -4.61
C GLU A 124 16.72 -7.00 -5.22
N SER A 125 15.39 -6.88 -5.15
CA SER A 125 14.42 -7.90 -5.56
C SER A 125 14.57 -9.28 -4.87
N GLN A 126 15.47 -9.42 -3.87
CA GLN A 126 15.78 -10.66 -3.16
C GLN A 126 15.30 -10.66 -1.71
N ARG A 127 15.58 -9.57 -0.99
CA ARG A 127 15.30 -9.46 0.44
C ARG A 127 14.01 -8.74 0.67
N ILE A 128 13.22 -9.28 1.58
CA ILE A 128 11.82 -8.93 1.69
C ILE A 128 11.54 -8.64 3.14
N PHE A 129 11.02 -7.45 3.40
CA PHE A 129 10.64 -6.99 4.72
C PHE A 129 9.15 -6.73 4.75
N ILE A 130 8.50 -7.25 5.78
CA ILE A 130 7.19 -6.76 6.19
C ILE A 130 7.38 -5.90 7.41
N TRP A 131 6.80 -4.71 7.37
CA TRP A 131 7.03 -3.67 8.36
C TRP A 131 5.74 -2.95 8.70
N ASN A 132 5.52 -2.69 10.00
CA ASN A 132 4.52 -1.74 10.47
C ASN A 132 5.21 -0.44 10.93
N PRO A 133 5.09 0.68 10.19
CA PRO A 133 5.65 1.97 10.58
C PRO A 133 5.10 2.53 11.90
N THR A 134 3.85 2.20 12.23
CA THR A 134 3.13 2.74 13.40
C THR A 134 3.72 2.28 14.72
N ILE A 135 4.11 1.01 14.78
CA ILE A 135 4.69 0.38 15.97
C ILE A 135 6.21 0.15 15.84
N GLY A 136 6.79 0.47 14.68
CA GLY A 136 8.23 0.36 14.41
C GLY A 136 8.75 -1.08 14.29
N GLU A 137 7.86 -2.07 14.16
CA GLU A 137 8.23 -3.49 14.10
C GLU A 137 8.34 -3.97 12.66
N ALA A 138 9.42 -4.69 12.35
CA ALA A 138 9.63 -5.31 11.04
C ALA A 138 10.16 -6.74 11.17
N LYS A 139 9.93 -7.53 10.13
CA LYS A 139 10.36 -8.92 9.99
C LYS A 139 10.94 -9.13 8.60
N GLU A 140 12.16 -9.68 8.55
CA GLU A 140 12.74 -10.18 7.30
C GLU A 140 12.14 -11.55 6.97
N LEU A 141 11.83 -11.77 5.69
CA LEU A 141 11.22 -13.00 5.19
C LEU A 141 12.21 -13.82 4.38
N ALA A 142 11.79 -15.04 4.01
CA ALA A 142 12.59 -15.93 3.20
C ALA A 142 12.99 -15.22 1.89
N LYS A 143 14.30 -15.19 1.65
CA LYS A 143 14.87 -14.65 0.43
C LYS A 143 14.36 -15.42 -0.78
N LEU A 144 14.22 -14.71 -1.88
CA LEU A 144 13.81 -15.28 -3.15
C LEU A 144 14.96 -15.13 -4.15
N SER A 145 15.66 -16.23 -4.40
CA SER A 145 16.79 -16.28 -5.34
C SER A 145 16.33 -16.68 -6.76
N ASN A 146 17.25 -16.58 -7.72
CA ASN A 146 17.09 -17.06 -9.11
C ASN A 146 15.99 -16.34 -9.89
N PHE A 147 16.10 -15.02 -10.02
CA PHE A 147 15.31 -14.25 -10.97
C PHE A 147 16.22 -13.47 -11.91
N ASP A 148 15.65 -13.08 -13.04
CA ASP A 148 16.27 -12.22 -14.03
C ASP A 148 16.31 -10.77 -13.50
N PRO A 149 17.49 -10.20 -13.16
CA PRO A 149 17.59 -8.87 -12.58
C PRO A 149 17.08 -7.77 -13.52
N GLU A 150 17.07 -8.02 -14.83
CA GLU A 150 16.58 -7.11 -15.86
C GLU A 150 15.09 -7.37 -16.20
N GLY A 151 14.47 -8.35 -15.52
CA GLY A 151 13.06 -8.69 -15.67
C GLY A 151 12.13 -7.61 -15.11
N THR A 152 10.87 -7.69 -15.52
CA THR A 152 9.79 -6.85 -14.95
C THR A 152 9.13 -7.60 -13.80
N PHE A 153 8.89 -6.89 -12.69
CA PHE A 153 8.32 -7.45 -11.47
C PHE A 153 7.08 -6.68 -11.02
N PHE A 154 6.09 -7.41 -10.55
CA PHE A 154 4.89 -6.88 -9.90
C PHE A 154 4.75 -7.55 -8.55
N TYR A 155 4.46 -6.76 -7.54
CA TYR A 155 4.39 -7.20 -6.16
C TYR A 155 3.01 -6.90 -5.59
N GLY A 156 2.62 -7.60 -4.53
CA GLY A 156 1.42 -7.25 -3.78
C GLY A 156 1.38 -7.94 -2.44
N LEU A 157 1.07 -7.18 -1.40
CA LEU A 157 0.80 -7.67 -0.05
C LEU A 157 -0.71 -7.72 0.18
N GLY A 158 -1.24 -8.91 0.46
CA GLY A 158 -2.66 -9.09 0.76
C GLY A 158 -2.89 -9.95 1.99
N PHE A 159 -4.13 -9.97 2.46
CA PHE A 159 -4.56 -10.81 3.58
C PHE A 159 -5.53 -11.90 3.10
N ASP A 160 -5.24 -13.14 3.47
CA ASP A 160 -6.11 -14.29 3.29
C ASP A 160 -6.92 -14.51 4.58
N SER A 161 -8.20 -14.13 4.53
CA SER A 161 -9.12 -14.27 5.66
C SER A 161 -9.47 -15.72 6.01
N SER A 162 -9.30 -16.67 5.08
CA SER A 162 -9.63 -18.08 5.31
C SER A 162 -8.59 -18.79 6.17
N THR A 163 -7.32 -18.38 6.04
CA THR A 163 -6.19 -18.94 6.80
C THR A 163 -5.66 -17.98 7.87
N ASP A 164 -6.26 -16.79 7.99
CA ASP A 164 -5.84 -15.72 8.88
C ASP A 164 -4.35 -15.38 8.70
N ASP A 165 -3.90 -15.28 7.44
CA ASP A 165 -2.49 -15.11 7.09
C ASP A 165 -2.30 -14.00 6.07
N TYR A 166 -1.12 -13.38 6.10
CA TYR A 166 -0.71 -12.47 5.04
C TYR A 166 0.00 -13.25 3.95
N LYS A 167 -0.21 -12.87 2.70
CA LYS A 167 0.56 -13.42 1.58
C LYS A 167 1.16 -12.31 0.74
N ILE A 168 2.33 -12.60 0.20
CA ILE A 168 3.04 -11.75 -0.74
C ILE A 168 2.99 -12.44 -2.09
N VAL A 169 2.45 -11.75 -3.09
CA VAL A 169 2.43 -12.20 -4.48
C VAL A 169 3.53 -11.49 -5.23
N ARG A 170 4.33 -12.24 -5.97
CA ARG A 170 5.27 -11.70 -6.96
C ARG A 170 4.97 -12.32 -8.32
N ALA A 171 4.61 -11.48 -9.28
CA ALA A 171 4.58 -11.84 -10.69
C ALA A 171 5.85 -11.30 -11.37
N ALA A 172 6.48 -12.10 -12.21
CA ALA A 172 7.73 -11.78 -12.87
C ALA A 172 7.72 -12.20 -14.33
N ARG A 173 8.30 -11.36 -15.18
CA ARG A 173 8.51 -11.66 -16.60
C ARG A 173 9.98 -11.37 -16.95
N SER A 174 10.64 -12.32 -17.60
CA SER A 174 12.05 -12.17 -18.00
C SER A 174 12.20 -11.05 -19.05
N SER A 175 13.33 -10.35 -19.04
CA SER A 175 13.77 -9.39 -20.05
C SER A 175 13.82 -10.00 -21.46
N THR A 176 14.04 -11.32 -21.54
CA THR A 176 14.10 -12.08 -22.80
C THR A 176 12.76 -12.72 -23.20
N ALA A 177 11.71 -12.53 -22.40
CA ALA A 177 10.43 -13.20 -22.61
C ALA A 177 9.62 -12.60 -23.76
N ALA A 178 9.21 -13.45 -24.71
CA ALA A 178 8.26 -13.10 -25.75
C ALA A 178 6.86 -12.78 -25.16
N ALA A 179 6.02 -12.09 -25.93
CA ALA A 179 4.63 -11.78 -25.52
C ALA A 179 3.77 -13.04 -25.29
N SER A 180 4.17 -14.17 -25.86
CA SER A 180 3.53 -15.48 -25.68
C SER A 180 3.97 -16.23 -24.43
N ASP A 181 4.99 -15.74 -23.71
CA ASP A 181 5.54 -16.46 -22.58
C ASP A 181 4.68 -16.25 -21.33
N GLU A 182 4.59 -17.30 -20.51
CA GLU A 182 3.81 -17.25 -19.28
C GLU A 182 4.48 -16.34 -18.25
N THR A 183 3.68 -15.52 -17.57
CA THR A 183 4.14 -14.74 -16.41
C THR A 183 4.39 -15.69 -15.23
N GLN A 184 5.61 -15.68 -14.68
CA GLN A 184 5.93 -16.50 -13.53
C GLN A 184 5.36 -15.88 -12.27
N VAL A 185 4.54 -16.64 -11.54
CA VAL A 185 3.96 -16.15 -10.29
C VAL A 185 4.37 -17.05 -9.13
N VAL A 186 4.84 -16.40 -8.06
CA VAL A 186 5.16 -17.05 -6.78
C VAL A 186 4.45 -16.33 -5.65
N VAL A 187 4.05 -17.11 -4.64
CA VAL A 187 3.37 -16.60 -3.45
C VAL A 187 4.12 -17.07 -2.21
N LEU A 188 4.33 -16.16 -1.27
CA LEU A 188 4.81 -16.47 0.08
C LEU A 188 3.70 -16.26 1.08
N ALA A 189 3.46 -17.25 1.92
CA ALA A 189 2.59 -17.13 3.09
C ALA A 189 3.43 -16.72 4.32
N LEU A 190 2.98 -15.73 5.09
CA LEU A 190 3.77 -15.11 6.15
C LEU A 190 4.00 -16.05 7.34
N LYS A 191 3.00 -16.86 7.71
CA LYS A 191 3.11 -17.85 8.81
C LYS A 191 4.17 -18.92 8.54
N SER A 192 4.13 -19.51 7.35
CA SER A 192 5.08 -20.56 6.95
C SER A 192 6.42 -20.00 6.51
N ASN A 193 6.44 -18.77 6.00
CA ASN A 193 7.59 -18.11 5.40
C ASN A 193 8.20 -18.92 4.24
N ILE A 194 7.35 -19.55 3.43
CA ILE A 194 7.76 -20.42 2.31
C ILE A 194 7.18 -19.89 0.99
N TRP A 195 8.04 -19.79 -0.02
CA TRP A 195 7.67 -19.52 -1.40
C TRP A 195 7.12 -20.75 -2.10
N ARG A 196 6.06 -20.59 -2.87
CA ARG A 196 5.56 -21.59 -3.81
C ARG A 196 5.24 -20.96 -5.15
N LYS A 197 5.45 -21.71 -6.23
CA LYS A 197 5.00 -21.33 -7.56
C LYS A 197 3.53 -21.64 -7.73
N ILE A 198 2.80 -20.75 -8.36
CA ILE A 198 1.40 -20.94 -8.75
C ILE A 198 1.23 -20.66 -10.24
N GLN A 199 0.02 -20.92 -10.75
CA GLN A 199 -0.33 -20.59 -12.14
C GLN A 199 -0.43 -19.07 -12.33
N GLY A 200 0.14 -18.57 -13.41
CA GLY A 200 0.04 -17.16 -13.78
C GLY A 200 -1.31 -16.78 -14.41
N PRO A 201 -1.49 -15.50 -14.76
CA PRO A 201 -2.61 -15.07 -15.60
C PRO A 201 -2.59 -15.75 -16.98
N GLN A 202 -3.73 -15.72 -17.69
CA GLN A 202 -3.82 -16.28 -19.05
C GLN A 202 -2.83 -15.59 -20.01
N LEU A 203 -2.40 -16.33 -21.04
CA LEU A 203 -1.46 -15.81 -22.04
C LEU A 203 -2.02 -14.56 -22.74
N GLY A 204 -1.14 -13.59 -22.98
CA GLY A 204 -1.47 -12.31 -23.62
C GLY A 204 -1.91 -11.20 -22.66
N ILE A 205 -2.14 -11.51 -21.38
CA ILE A 205 -2.37 -10.48 -20.35
C ILE A 205 -1.02 -9.96 -19.86
N GLU A 206 -0.83 -8.66 -19.98
CA GLU A 206 0.37 -7.97 -19.50
C GLU A 206 -0.02 -7.02 -18.37
N LEU A 207 0.39 -7.34 -17.14
CA LEU A 207 0.27 -6.41 -16.02
C LEU A 207 1.07 -5.13 -16.34
N LYS A 208 0.56 -3.97 -15.94
CA LYS A 208 1.19 -2.67 -16.19
C LYS A 208 1.60 -1.97 -14.89
N GLY A 209 2.67 -1.19 -15.03
CA GLY A 209 3.22 -0.28 -14.02
C GLY A 209 4.30 -0.92 -13.15
N PRO A 210 5.32 -0.17 -12.69
CA PRO A 210 6.03 -0.51 -11.48
C PRO A 210 5.17 -0.13 -10.27
N ASP A 211 4.05 -0.83 -10.06
CA ASP A 211 3.12 -0.49 -8.99
C ASP A 211 2.68 -1.76 -8.26
N TYR A 212 2.69 -1.67 -6.95
CA TYR A 212 2.20 -2.73 -6.10
C TYR A 212 0.70 -2.93 -6.26
N GLY A 213 0.26 -4.17 -6.09
CA GLY A 213 -1.14 -4.54 -6.13
C GLY A 213 -1.89 -3.87 -5.00
N ILE A 214 -3.04 -3.28 -5.33
CA ILE A 214 -3.93 -2.67 -4.35
C ILE A 214 -4.76 -3.77 -3.70
N PHE A 215 -4.57 -3.98 -2.40
CA PHE A 215 -5.40 -4.91 -1.65
C PHE A 215 -6.75 -4.28 -1.29
N LEU A 216 -7.83 -4.86 -1.82
CA LEU A 216 -9.20 -4.44 -1.54
C LEU A 216 -10.14 -5.66 -1.64
N HIS A 217 -11.16 -5.76 -0.79
CA HIS A 217 -12.18 -6.82 -0.87
C HIS A 217 -11.62 -8.26 -0.97
N GLY A 218 -10.49 -8.54 -0.32
CA GLY A 218 -9.89 -9.88 -0.31
C GLY A 218 -9.08 -10.24 -1.57
N ALA A 219 -8.83 -9.28 -2.46
CA ALA A 219 -8.03 -9.48 -3.66
C ALA A 219 -7.00 -8.35 -3.86
N LEU A 220 -5.90 -8.67 -4.55
CA LEU A 220 -4.95 -7.69 -5.05
C LEU A 220 -5.34 -7.24 -6.46
N HIS A 221 -5.18 -5.96 -6.78
CA HIS A 221 -5.61 -5.38 -8.06
C HIS A 221 -4.47 -4.66 -8.76
N TRP A 222 -4.35 -4.90 -10.06
CA TRP A 222 -3.43 -4.21 -10.95
C TRP A 222 -4.16 -3.76 -12.21
N LEU A 223 -3.61 -2.73 -12.86
CA LEU A 223 -3.96 -2.44 -14.24
C LEU A 223 -3.26 -3.45 -15.15
N ALA A 224 -3.95 -3.91 -16.19
CA ALA A 224 -3.40 -4.83 -17.17
C ALA A 224 -3.83 -4.47 -18.58
N THR A 225 -2.96 -4.74 -19.55
CA THR A 225 -3.29 -4.74 -20.98
C THR A 225 -3.93 -6.08 -21.32
N ILE A 226 -5.16 -6.03 -21.83
CA ILE A 226 -5.96 -7.21 -22.19
C ILE A 226 -5.70 -7.62 -23.64
N SER A 227 -5.62 -6.63 -24.54
CA SER A 227 -5.42 -6.87 -25.96
C SER A 227 -4.70 -5.69 -26.61
N LYS A 228 -3.99 -5.98 -27.69
CA LYS A 228 -3.33 -4.97 -28.54
C LYS A 228 -3.80 -5.17 -29.98
N THR A 229 -4.35 -4.12 -30.57
CA THR A 229 -4.77 -4.08 -31.98
C THR A 229 -4.10 -2.89 -32.66
N GLY A 230 -3.04 -3.16 -33.43
CA GLY A 230 -2.20 -2.11 -34.00
C GLY A 230 -1.53 -1.29 -32.89
N SER A 231 -1.72 0.03 -32.90
CA SER A 231 -1.24 0.94 -31.85
C SER A 231 -2.17 1.06 -30.64
N LYS A 232 -3.39 0.51 -30.71
CA LYS A 232 -4.36 0.61 -29.61
C LYS A 232 -4.20 -0.54 -28.62
N SER A 233 -4.15 -0.20 -27.34
CA SER A 233 -4.15 -1.16 -26.22
C SER A 233 -5.47 -1.05 -25.47
N THR A 234 -6.12 -2.18 -25.20
CA THR A 234 -7.31 -2.25 -24.34
C THR A 234 -6.87 -2.60 -22.93
N TYR A 235 -7.40 -1.90 -21.93
CA TYR A 235 -7.01 -2.09 -20.54
C TYR A 235 -8.16 -2.62 -19.68
N GLY A 236 -7.80 -3.26 -18.56
CA GLY A 236 -8.74 -3.59 -17.51
C GLY A 236 -8.05 -3.76 -16.18
N ILE A 237 -8.88 -3.95 -15.16
CA ILE A 237 -8.41 -4.27 -13.81
C ILE A 237 -8.35 -5.78 -13.68
N PHE A 238 -7.15 -6.28 -13.42
CA PHE A 238 -6.89 -7.68 -13.12
C PHE A 238 -6.74 -7.87 -11.61
N ALA A 239 -7.38 -8.91 -11.09
CA ALA A 239 -7.41 -9.21 -9.67
C ALA A 239 -6.79 -10.58 -9.38
N PHE A 240 -6.20 -10.72 -8.20
CA PHE A 240 -5.73 -11.97 -7.63
C PHE A 240 -6.48 -12.25 -6.33
N ASP A 241 -7.27 -13.33 -6.29
CA ASP A 241 -8.03 -13.75 -5.11
C ASP A 241 -7.06 -14.31 -4.05
N MET A 242 -7.01 -13.70 -2.86
CA MET A 242 -6.06 -14.13 -1.82
C MET A 242 -6.39 -15.49 -1.20
N VAL A 243 -7.65 -15.93 -1.30
CA VAL A 243 -8.13 -17.22 -0.77
C VAL A 243 -7.95 -18.31 -1.81
N LYS A 244 -8.44 -18.08 -3.03
CA LYS A 244 -8.41 -19.06 -4.13
C LYS A 244 -7.06 -19.13 -4.86
N GLU A 245 -6.21 -18.12 -4.66
CA GLU A 245 -4.90 -18.00 -5.29
C GLU A 245 -4.93 -18.09 -6.82
N ASN A 246 -5.89 -17.40 -7.44
CA ASN A 246 -6.04 -17.34 -8.88
C ASN A 246 -6.23 -15.92 -9.40
N PHE A 247 -5.83 -15.70 -10.65
CA PHE A 247 -6.04 -14.45 -11.36
C PHE A 247 -7.38 -14.47 -12.11
N TYR A 248 -8.06 -13.33 -12.13
CA TYR A 248 -9.25 -13.11 -12.92
C TYR A 248 -9.35 -11.65 -13.35
N GLN A 249 -10.00 -11.40 -14.48
CA GLN A 249 -10.36 -10.04 -14.87
C GLN A 249 -11.52 -9.58 -13.99
N LEU A 250 -11.35 -8.50 -13.24
CA LEU A 250 -12.42 -7.94 -12.43
C LEU A 250 -13.42 -7.19 -13.32
N VAL A 251 -12.92 -6.17 -14.03
CA VAL A 251 -13.74 -5.27 -14.84
C VAL A 251 -12.86 -4.59 -15.89
N PRO A 252 -13.32 -4.38 -17.15
CA PRO A 252 -12.64 -3.48 -18.06
C PRO A 252 -12.70 -2.03 -17.55
N ILE A 253 -11.84 -1.16 -18.11
CA ILE A 253 -11.92 0.28 -17.85
C ILE A 253 -13.19 0.89 -18.49
N PRO A 254 -13.60 2.11 -18.10
CA PRO A 254 -14.69 2.83 -18.77
C PRO A 254 -14.45 2.97 -20.28
N ASP A 255 -15.49 2.79 -21.11
CA ASP A 255 -15.39 2.84 -22.58
C ASP A 255 -14.83 4.18 -23.10
N HIS A 256 -15.18 5.28 -22.43
CA HIS A 256 -14.67 6.62 -22.74
C HIS A 256 -13.13 6.69 -22.69
N LEU A 257 -12.50 5.88 -21.84
CA LEU A 257 -11.05 5.87 -21.68
C LEU A 257 -10.35 4.99 -22.72
N GLU A 258 -11.06 4.11 -23.43
CA GLU A 258 -10.50 3.28 -24.50
C GLU A 258 -10.32 4.06 -25.81
N GLU A 259 -11.08 5.13 -25.99
CA GLU A 259 -11.05 5.97 -27.19
C GLU A 259 -9.95 7.04 -27.14
N ILE A 260 -9.43 7.32 -25.96
CA ILE A 260 -8.52 8.42 -25.68
C ILE A 260 -7.10 7.89 -25.38
N ILE A 261 -6.09 8.52 -25.98
CA ILE A 261 -4.69 8.31 -25.61
C ILE A 261 -4.39 9.20 -24.40
N TYR A 262 -4.20 8.58 -23.23
CA TYR A 262 -3.68 9.21 -22.03
C TYR A 262 -2.19 8.89 -21.90
N ASP A 263 -1.41 9.85 -21.42
CA ASP A 263 0.02 9.67 -21.14
C ASP A 263 0.22 8.92 -19.82
N THR A 264 -0.70 9.11 -18.88
CA THR A 264 -0.70 8.42 -17.58
C THR A 264 -2.06 7.77 -17.32
N LEU A 265 -2.03 6.51 -16.88
CA LEU A 265 -3.20 5.76 -16.44
C LEU A 265 -2.81 4.93 -15.22
N THR A 266 -3.30 5.33 -14.05
CA THR A 266 -2.92 4.75 -12.76
C THR A 266 -4.15 4.21 -12.03
N LEU A 267 -3.99 3.05 -11.40
CA LEU A 267 -4.97 2.50 -10.49
C LEU A 267 -4.69 3.02 -9.07
N GLY A 268 -5.72 3.49 -8.38
CA GLY A 268 -5.61 3.91 -6.99
C GLY A 268 -6.87 3.57 -6.19
N VAL A 269 -7.00 4.18 -5.02
CA VAL A 269 -8.13 3.97 -4.11
C VAL A 269 -8.80 5.27 -3.67
N SER A 270 -10.09 5.17 -3.38
CA SER A 270 -10.82 6.15 -2.58
C SER A 270 -11.71 5.45 -1.57
N GLY A 271 -11.33 5.52 -0.28
CA GLY A 271 -11.99 4.73 0.75
C GLY A 271 -11.95 3.24 0.39
N ASP A 272 -13.12 2.61 0.31
CA ASP A 272 -13.28 1.19 -0.02
C ASP A 272 -13.63 0.96 -1.51
N SER A 273 -13.20 1.86 -2.39
CA SER A 273 -13.47 1.78 -3.83
C SER A 273 -12.20 1.95 -4.67
N LEU A 274 -12.12 1.21 -5.77
CA LEU A 274 -11.07 1.38 -6.76
C LEU A 274 -11.30 2.66 -7.57
N CYS A 275 -10.21 3.35 -7.88
CA CYS A 275 -10.22 4.55 -8.72
C CYS A 275 -9.25 4.41 -9.88
N LEU A 276 -9.60 5.01 -11.01
CA LEU A 276 -8.69 5.21 -12.13
C LEU A 276 -8.37 6.70 -12.23
N PHE A 277 -7.10 7.02 -12.36
CA PHE A 277 -6.60 8.37 -12.58
C PHE A 277 -5.95 8.42 -13.96
N CYS A 278 -6.37 9.40 -14.75
CA CYS A 278 -5.98 9.55 -16.15
C CYS A 278 -5.41 10.95 -16.34
N GLY A 279 -4.23 11.04 -16.96
CA GLY A 279 -3.56 12.29 -17.26
C GLY A 279 -3.18 12.44 -18.72
N ARG A 280 -3.19 13.67 -19.22
CA ARG A 280 -2.69 14.02 -20.56
C ARG A 280 -1.72 15.19 -20.45
N GLY A 281 -0.44 14.92 -20.67
CA GLY A 281 0.70 15.79 -20.40
C GLY A 281 0.88 16.98 -21.35
N TYR A 282 0.09 17.08 -22.42
CA TYR A 282 0.04 18.29 -23.27
C TYR A 282 -1.07 19.26 -22.90
N GLU A 283 -2.09 18.80 -22.19
CA GLU A 283 -3.28 19.60 -21.85
C GLU A 283 -3.42 19.78 -20.33
N ASP A 284 -2.38 19.41 -19.57
CA ASP A 284 -2.34 19.40 -18.09
C ASP A 284 -3.63 18.84 -17.47
N PHE A 285 -4.21 17.85 -18.14
CA PHE A 285 -5.56 17.39 -17.82
C PHE A 285 -5.48 16.26 -16.79
N LEU A 286 -6.30 16.33 -15.75
CA LEU A 286 -6.47 15.26 -14.78
C LEU A 286 -7.93 14.87 -14.65
N GLU A 287 -8.18 13.57 -14.83
CA GLU A 287 -9.48 12.98 -14.69
C GLU A 287 -9.43 11.79 -13.73
N ALA A 288 -10.48 11.65 -12.91
CA ALA A 288 -10.60 10.53 -12.00
C ALA A 288 -11.97 9.85 -12.14
N TRP A 289 -11.96 8.53 -12.08
CA TRP A 289 -13.16 7.69 -12.10
C TRP A 289 -13.15 6.78 -10.87
N VAL A 290 -14.32 6.56 -10.27
CA VAL A 290 -14.51 5.60 -9.16
C VAL A 290 -15.42 4.47 -9.60
N LEU A 291 -15.06 3.24 -9.21
CA LEU A 291 -15.92 2.07 -9.36
C LEU A 291 -16.83 1.97 -8.13
N LYS A 292 -18.07 2.46 -8.23
CA LYS A 292 -18.99 2.52 -7.08
C LYS A 292 -19.43 1.15 -6.58
N GLU A 293 -19.64 0.21 -7.49
CA GLU A 293 -20.01 -1.17 -7.17
C GLU A 293 -18.91 -2.11 -7.66
N TYR A 294 -18.30 -2.82 -6.73
CA TYR A 294 -17.15 -3.67 -7.00
C TYR A 294 -17.47 -4.74 -8.05
N GLY A 295 -16.68 -4.77 -9.14
CA GLY A 295 -16.85 -5.70 -10.26
C GLY A 295 -17.92 -5.32 -11.29
N ILE A 296 -18.64 -4.20 -11.13
CA ILE A 296 -19.73 -3.80 -12.03
C ILE A 296 -19.28 -2.68 -12.97
N LYS A 297 -19.03 -3.00 -14.26
CA LYS A 297 -18.56 -2.02 -15.27
C LYS A 297 -19.43 -0.77 -15.34
N SER A 298 -20.75 -0.93 -15.35
CA SER A 298 -21.68 0.21 -15.46
C SER A 298 -21.70 1.13 -14.23
N SER A 299 -21.04 0.75 -13.14
CA SER A 299 -20.95 1.55 -11.92
C SER A 299 -19.80 2.57 -11.92
N TRP A 300 -18.93 2.53 -12.95
CA TRP A 300 -17.91 3.54 -13.15
C TRP A 300 -18.54 4.93 -13.23
N THR A 301 -18.12 5.83 -12.34
CA THR A 301 -18.61 7.20 -12.28
C THR A 301 -17.43 8.15 -12.29
N LYS A 302 -17.48 9.19 -13.13
CA LYS A 302 -16.49 10.27 -13.12
C LYS A 302 -16.59 11.03 -11.79
N LEU A 303 -15.47 11.14 -11.07
CA LEU A 303 -15.36 11.93 -9.85
C LEU A 303 -15.17 13.41 -10.18
N PHE A 304 -14.21 13.70 -11.05
CA PHE A 304 -13.90 15.03 -11.54
C PHE A 304 -13.11 14.94 -12.85
N SER A 305 -13.03 16.06 -13.54
CA SER A 305 -12.23 16.26 -14.74
C SER A 305 -11.88 17.74 -14.79
N VAL A 306 -10.59 18.03 -14.75
CA VAL A 306 -10.05 19.39 -14.58
C VAL A 306 -8.82 19.58 -15.45
N GLU A 307 -8.67 20.80 -15.94
CA GLU A 307 -7.43 21.30 -16.55
C GLU A 307 -6.60 21.90 -15.42
N LYS A 308 -5.43 21.32 -15.13
CA LYS A 308 -4.53 21.81 -14.09
C LYS A 308 -3.81 23.04 -14.63
N GLY A 309 -4.17 24.22 -14.14
CA GLY A 309 -3.50 25.47 -14.54
C GLY A 309 -2.15 25.72 -13.85
N VAL A 310 -1.24 24.74 -13.75
CA VAL A 310 -0.01 24.85 -12.92
C VAL A 310 1.30 24.72 -13.72
N GLU A 311 2.18 25.71 -13.50
CA GLU A 311 3.48 26.02 -14.14
C GLU A 311 4.66 25.05 -13.88
N TYR A 312 4.44 23.77 -13.57
CA TYR A 312 5.57 22.84 -13.39
C TYR A 312 5.97 22.24 -14.74
N GLY A 313 7.17 22.59 -15.20
CA GLY A 313 7.70 22.22 -16.51
C GLY A 313 7.62 20.73 -16.85
N TYR A 314 7.62 20.47 -18.15
CA TYR A 314 7.38 19.22 -18.89
C TYR A 314 8.24 17.97 -18.56
N GLU A 315 8.92 17.88 -17.41
CA GLU A 315 9.95 16.85 -17.17
C GLU A 315 9.64 15.83 -16.04
N TYR A 316 8.52 15.95 -15.32
CA TYR A 316 8.23 15.08 -14.16
C TYR A 316 7.09 14.08 -14.42
N THR A 317 7.27 12.83 -13.98
CA THR A 317 6.20 11.83 -14.00
C THR A 317 5.19 12.09 -12.87
N GLU A 318 3.90 12.11 -13.19
CA GLU A 318 2.83 12.26 -12.20
C GLU A 318 2.28 10.88 -11.80
N ASN A 319 2.33 10.56 -10.50
CA ASN A 319 1.70 9.35 -9.96
C ASN A 319 0.63 9.72 -8.93
N VAL A 320 -0.63 9.42 -9.23
CA VAL A 320 -1.73 9.69 -8.30
C VAL A 320 -1.83 8.55 -7.29
N LEU A 321 -1.61 8.87 -6.02
CA LEU A 321 -1.57 7.90 -4.93
C LEU A 321 -2.99 7.52 -4.46
N CYS A 322 -3.84 8.51 -4.20
CA CYS A 322 -5.25 8.28 -3.84
C CYS A 322 -6.14 9.50 -3.97
N TYR A 323 -7.46 9.25 -3.91
CA TYR A 323 -8.48 10.28 -3.71
C TYR A 323 -9.05 10.18 -2.29
N THR A 324 -8.80 11.20 -1.49
CA THR A 324 -9.13 11.22 -0.05
C THR A 324 -10.62 11.42 0.19
N LYS A 325 -11.09 11.02 1.38
CA LYS A 325 -12.50 11.23 1.80
C LYS A 325 -12.90 12.72 1.90
N CYS A 326 -11.95 13.65 2.04
CA CYS A 326 -12.23 15.09 2.00
C CYS A 326 -12.28 15.65 0.57
N GLY A 327 -12.14 14.81 -0.45
CA GLY A 327 -12.24 15.21 -1.84
C GLY A 327 -10.95 15.76 -2.44
N LYS A 328 -9.82 15.62 -1.75
CA LYS A 328 -8.48 16.03 -2.21
C LYS A 328 -7.75 14.85 -2.86
N VAL A 329 -6.99 15.12 -3.91
CA VAL A 329 -6.14 14.16 -4.62
C VAL A 329 -4.72 14.25 -4.07
N LEU A 330 -4.09 13.11 -3.78
CA LEU A 330 -2.68 13.04 -3.40
C LEU A 330 -1.85 12.60 -4.60
N ILE A 331 -0.91 13.44 -5.01
CA ILE A 331 -0.11 13.25 -6.21
C ILE A 331 1.36 13.27 -5.83
N ASP A 332 2.10 12.27 -6.27
CA ASP A 332 3.56 12.25 -6.26
C ASP A 332 4.07 12.75 -7.62
N TYR A 333 4.97 13.73 -7.57
CA TYR A 333 5.66 14.29 -8.73
C TYR A 333 7.11 13.83 -8.71
N ASP A 334 7.41 12.82 -9.53
CA ASP A 334 8.75 12.25 -9.74
C ASP A 334 9.47 11.77 -8.47
N GLY A 335 8.74 11.47 -7.40
CA GLY A 335 9.32 11.17 -6.10
C GLY A 335 9.99 12.40 -5.46
N ARG A 336 9.71 13.63 -5.88
CA ARG A 336 10.37 14.84 -5.37
C ARG A 336 9.43 15.76 -4.62
N VAL A 337 8.19 15.83 -5.06
CA VAL A 337 7.17 16.70 -4.49
C VAL A 337 5.89 15.91 -4.29
N LEU A 338 5.34 15.97 -3.08
CA LEU A 338 4.01 15.47 -2.76
C LEU A 338 3.02 16.63 -2.81
N MET A 339 1.92 16.48 -3.55
CA MET A 339 0.90 17.50 -3.71
C MET A 339 -0.46 17.03 -3.20
N TRP A 340 -1.11 17.88 -2.42
CA TRP A 340 -2.55 17.82 -2.13
C TRP A 340 -3.25 18.76 -3.09
N TYR A 341 -3.97 18.21 -4.05
CA TYR A 341 -4.74 18.97 -5.02
C TYR A 341 -6.23 18.90 -4.69
N ASP A 342 -6.89 20.05 -4.64
CA ASP A 342 -8.34 20.17 -4.50
C ASP A 342 -8.96 20.43 -5.89
N PRO A 343 -9.60 19.43 -6.52
CA PRO A 343 -10.21 19.59 -7.83
C PRO A 343 -11.47 20.46 -7.82
N LYS A 344 -12.08 20.73 -6.66
CA LYS A 344 -13.29 21.58 -6.58
C LYS A 344 -12.92 23.06 -6.58
N GLU A 345 -11.92 23.41 -5.79
CA GLU A 345 -11.45 24.80 -5.66
C GLU A 345 -10.31 25.13 -6.65
N ASN A 346 -9.78 24.12 -7.35
CA ASN A 346 -8.60 24.21 -8.21
C ASN A 346 -7.39 24.82 -7.46
N THR A 347 -7.15 24.35 -6.24
CA THR A 347 -6.03 24.79 -5.41
C THR A 347 -5.11 23.61 -5.08
N SER A 348 -3.82 23.89 -4.89
CA SER A 348 -2.84 22.88 -4.52
C SER A 348 -1.99 23.33 -3.33
N LYS A 349 -1.60 22.36 -2.50
CA LYS A 349 -0.53 22.52 -1.51
C LYS A 349 0.54 21.48 -1.78
N THR A 350 1.79 21.92 -1.83
CA THR A 350 2.94 21.04 -2.10
C THR A 350 3.77 20.85 -0.84
N PHE A 351 4.45 19.72 -0.81
CA PHE A 351 5.40 19.34 0.21
C PHE A 351 6.61 18.70 -0.46
N SER A 352 7.80 19.18 -0.10
CA SER A 352 9.05 18.54 -0.44
C SER A 352 9.65 17.97 0.85
N PRO A 353 9.90 16.65 0.94
CA PRO A 353 10.55 16.06 2.09
C PRO A 353 11.92 16.68 2.35
N ARG A 354 12.33 16.67 3.62
CA ARG A 354 13.68 17.09 4.02
C ARG A 354 14.65 15.99 3.62
N ASN A 355 14.91 15.88 2.33
CA ASN A 355 15.56 14.71 1.77
C ASN A 355 17.03 14.96 1.45
N HIS A 356 17.90 13.99 1.77
CA HIS A 356 19.29 13.95 1.30
C HIS A 356 19.45 13.19 -0.02
N TRP A 357 18.43 12.46 -0.47
CA TRP A 357 18.46 11.54 -1.61
C TRP A 357 17.89 12.14 -2.90
N ASP A 358 17.51 13.42 -2.94
CA ASP A 358 16.86 14.11 -4.07
C ASP A 358 15.51 13.52 -4.56
N TRP A 359 15.11 12.31 -4.14
CA TRP A 359 13.83 11.64 -4.44
C TRP A 359 13.34 10.69 -3.30
N PHE A 360 12.06 10.31 -3.29
CA PHE A 360 11.40 9.43 -2.31
C PHE A 360 10.48 8.41 -3.00
N LEU A 361 10.18 7.30 -2.32
CA LEU A 361 9.10 6.37 -2.72
C LEU A 361 7.91 6.48 -1.77
N PRO A 362 6.71 6.85 -2.28
CA PRO A 362 5.52 6.92 -1.46
C PRO A 362 4.76 5.58 -1.41
N VAL A 363 4.23 5.25 -0.24
CA VAL A 363 3.20 4.21 -0.10
C VAL A 363 2.14 4.63 0.90
N ILE A 364 0.88 4.46 0.52
CA ILE A 364 -0.24 4.69 1.44
C ILE A 364 -0.36 3.49 2.36
N TYR A 365 -0.51 3.77 3.66
CA TYR A 365 -0.81 2.77 4.67
C TYR A 365 -1.81 3.33 5.68
N ILE A 366 -2.43 2.45 6.46
CA ILE A 366 -3.24 2.85 7.61
C ILE A 366 -2.45 2.61 8.89
N GLU A 367 -2.58 3.51 9.86
CA GLU A 367 -1.98 3.25 11.17
C GLU A 367 -2.64 2.00 11.78
N SER A 368 -1.83 1.05 12.27
CA SER A 368 -2.35 -0.18 12.87
C SER A 368 -1.48 -0.70 14.01
N LEU A 369 -2.05 -1.56 14.85
CA LEU A 369 -1.34 -2.33 15.88
C LEU A 369 -0.89 -3.72 15.38
N VAL A 370 -1.08 -4.03 14.10
CA VAL A 370 -0.76 -5.34 13.53
C VAL A 370 0.75 -5.56 13.57
N SER A 371 1.21 -6.59 14.28
CA SER A 371 2.62 -6.95 14.31
C SER A 371 2.95 -7.97 13.22
N PRO A 372 4.03 -7.76 12.43
CA PRO A 372 4.52 -8.78 11.51
C PRO A 372 5.13 -9.99 12.23
N ASN A 373 5.41 -9.88 13.54
CA ASN A 373 6.05 -10.92 14.34
C ASN A 373 5.05 -11.91 14.96
N CYS A 374 3.75 -11.62 14.96
CA CYS A 374 2.72 -12.53 15.49
C CYS A 374 2.46 -13.76 14.61
N TYR A 375 2.94 -13.73 13.36
CA TYR A 375 2.67 -14.73 12.33
C TYR A 375 3.92 -15.61 12.09
N SER A 376 4.38 -16.34 13.10
CA SER A 376 5.45 -17.33 12.97
C SER A 376 4.96 -18.73 13.35
N ALA A 377 5.51 -19.75 12.68
CA ALA A 377 5.23 -21.16 12.97
C ALA A 377 5.55 -21.59 14.42
N THR A 378 6.27 -20.76 15.19
CA THR A 378 6.72 -21.07 16.55
C THR A 378 5.67 -20.93 17.66
N ASN A 379 4.44 -20.51 17.37
CA ASN A 379 3.38 -20.39 18.40
C ASN A 379 2.57 -21.69 18.64
N MET A 380 2.98 -22.86 18.14
CA MET A 380 2.26 -24.13 18.35
C MET A 380 2.84 -25.12 19.39
N GLU A 381 3.93 -24.82 20.08
CA GLU A 381 4.42 -25.68 21.19
C GLU A 381 5.03 -24.79 22.28
N THR A 382 4.42 -24.56 23.44
CA THR A 382 4.42 -25.49 24.57
C THR A 382 3.52 -24.92 25.67
N THR A 383 2.34 -25.51 25.87
CA THR A 383 1.67 -25.49 27.18
C THR A 383 1.65 -26.92 27.69
N ILE A 384 2.84 -27.45 28.02
CA ILE A 384 2.93 -28.62 28.88
C ILE A 384 2.81 -28.08 30.30
N HIS A 385 1.64 -28.29 30.89
CA HIS A 385 1.39 -28.09 32.30
C HIS A 385 2.42 -28.87 33.13
N ASN A 386 3.20 -28.14 33.92
CA ASN A 386 3.74 -28.68 35.17
C ASN A 386 2.66 -28.52 36.24
N THR A 387 2.05 -29.63 36.62
CA THR A 387 1.47 -29.87 37.95
C THR A 387 1.95 -31.20 38.45
#